data_AF-A0A3M0KYK1-F1
#
_entry.id   AF-A0A3M0KYK1-F1
#
_cell.length_a   1.000
_cell.length_b   1.000
_cell.length_c   1.000
_cell.angle_alpha   90.00
_cell.angle_beta   90.00
_cell.angle_gamma   90.00
#
_symmetry.space_group_name_H-M   'P 1'
#
loop_
_entity.id
_entity.type
_entity.pdbx_description
1 polymer ?
#
loop_
_entity_poly.entity_id
_entity_poly.type
_entity_poly.pdbx_seq_one_letter_code
_entity_poly.pdbx_strand_id
1 'polypeptide(L)'
;MVQATPFLLVLFLALGAQGLSVKKCSLTGMWINDLGSNMTITTVDANGDFTGAYWTAVSATPKEIEVSPLLGSQHLPNQLNQPTFGFTVHWSFSDSITVFTGQCFVDDDGKEVLKTMWLLRSRVESIKSDWKATRSPAIGHTSHCLGKLGWRVERELWFSTAQATHMTQCDLKGLLRNELGSNMTILAMNTAGTFSGFYHTVVAATNKQILESPLQGIQQHPSAKKHPTFGFTVQWQFSDSTIAFVGQCFVDHCGKETLESTWLLREEVLSHKDTWKAPRVGTSIFTFIK
;
A
#
# COMPACT_ATOMS: atom_id res chain seq x y z
N MET A 1 62.25 -6.11 52.08
CA MET A 1 61.04 -6.93 51.85
C MET A 1 59.86 -6.22 52.50
N VAL A 2 59.13 -5.39 51.75
CA VAL A 2 57.74 -5.04 52.04
C VAL A 2 57.08 -4.93 50.67
N GLN A 3 56.20 -5.88 50.39
CA GLN A 3 55.59 -6.09 49.08
C GLN A 3 54.42 -5.12 48.94
N ALA A 4 54.50 -4.21 47.97
CA ALA A 4 53.41 -3.33 47.59
C ALA A 4 52.36 -4.15 46.80
N THR A 5 51.11 -4.14 47.25
CA THR A 5 49.96 -4.67 46.50
C THR A 5 49.18 -3.50 45.90
N PRO A 6 49.18 -3.31 44.57
CA PRO A 6 48.21 -2.47 43.89
C PRO A 6 47.02 -3.35 43.51
N PHE A 7 46.07 -3.52 44.42
CA PHE A 7 44.76 -4.09 44.09
C PHE A 7 43.72 -2.95 44.15
N LEU A 8 43.83 -2.04 43.20
CA LEU A 8 42.84 -1.02 42.91
C LEU A 8 42.36 -1.25 41.47
N LEU A 9 41.04 -1.19 41.29
CA LEU A 9 40.33 -0.99 40.01
C LEU A 9 40.31 -2.14 38.99
N VAL A 10 39.57 -3.22 39.25
CA VAL A 10 38.90 -3.94 38.14
C VAL A 10 37.45 -4.37 38.46
N LEU A 11 37.01 -4.36 39.72
CA LEU A 11 35.70 -4.93 40.08
C LEU A 11 34.52 -3.94 40.11
N PHE A 12 34.50 -2.90 39.26
CA PHE A 12 33.35 -1.99 39.12
C PHE A 12 32.99 -1.61 37.68
N LEU A 13 33.46 -2.34 36.67
CA LEU A 13 33.02 -2.18 35.27
C LEU A 13 32.09 -3.29 34.78
N ALA A 14 31.46 -4.03 35.70
CA ALA A 14 30.45 -5.04 35.38
C ALA A 14 29.02 -4.61 35.78
N LEU A 15 28.77 -3.31 36.05
CA LEU A 15 27.41 -2.80 36.15
C LEU A 15 26.85 -2.52 34.74
N GLY A 16 26.13 -3.52 34.23
CA GLY A 16 24.86 -3.27 33.56
C GLY A 16 24.91 -2.54 32.21
N ALA A 17 25.61 -3.10 31.22
CA ALA A 17 25.04 -3.08 29.87
C ALA A 17 23.93 -4.14 29.82
N GLN A 18 22.82 -3.92 30.52
CA GLN A 18 21.56 -4.53 30.08
C GLN A 18 21.37 -3.93 28.69
N GLY A 19 21.65 -4.70 27.64
CA GLY A 19 21.41 -4.27 26.28
C GLY A 19 19.99 -3.72 26.23
N LEU A 20 19.86 -2.42 25.99
CA LEU A 20 18.57 -1.80 25.75
C LEU A 20 18.01 -2.50 24.52
N SER A 21 17.16 -3.50 24.74
CA SER A 21 16.44 -4.18 23.69
C SER A 21 15.56 -3.11 23.06
N VAL A 22 15.96 -2.62 21.89
CA VAL A 22 15.19 -1.62 21.16
C VAL A 22 13.81 -2.22 20.91
N LYS A 23 12.78 -1.60 21.50
CA LYS A 23 11.41 -2.07 21.35
C LYS A 23 11.06 -2.09 19.86
N LYS A 24 10.66 -3.25 19.39
CA LYS A 24 10.24 -3.48 18.01
C LYS A 24 8.78 -3.08 17.84
N CYS A 25 8.47 -2.41 16.74
CA CYS A 25 7.12 -2.03 16.36
C CYS A 25 6.41 -3.23 15.69
N SER A 26 5.28 -3.64 16.25
CA SER A 26 4.47 -4.75 15.74
C SER A 26 3.23 -4.23 15.03
N LEU A 27 3.01 -4.63 13.77
CA LEU A 27 1.78 -4.29 13.05
C LEU A 27 0.53 -5.02 13.56
N THR A 28 0.69 -6.20 14.17
CA THR A 28 -0.42 -7.00 14.69
C THR A 28 -1.17 -6.25 15.78
N GLY A 29 -2.50 -6.11 15.62
CA GLY A 29 -3.35 -5.43 16.59
C GLY A 29 -4.41 -4.54 15.94
N MET A 30 -5.02 -3.69 16.76
CA MET A 30 -6.03 -2.72 16.35
C MET A 30 -5.42 -1.33 16.30
N TRP A 31 -5.71 -0.61 15.22
CA TRP A 31 -5.20 0.72 14.92
C TRP A 31 -6.37 1.67 14.66
N ILE A 32 -6.23 2.91 15.11
CA ILE A 32 -7.18 3.99 14.89
C ILE A 32 -6.44 5.15 14.24
N ASN A 33 -7.00 5.73 13.18
CA ASN A 33 -6.44 6.93 12.56
C ASN A 33 -7.10 8.23 13.06
N ASP A 34 -6.57 9.38 12.63
CA ASP A 34 -7.06 10.70 13.05
C ASP A 34 -8.49 11.02 12.59
N LEU A 35 -9.04 10.24 11.65
CA LEU A 35 -10.43 10.35 11.18
C LEU A 35 -11.38 9.44 11.96
N GLY A 36 -10.88 8.63 12.90
CA GLY A 36 -11.66 7.65 13.65
C GLY A 36 -11.92 6.33 12.90
N SER A 37 -11.26 6.11 11.76
CA SER A 37 -11.29 4.81 11.08
C SER A 37 -10.49 3.78 11.86
N ASN A 38 -11.01 2.55 11.92
CA ASN A 38 -10.39 1.44 12.62
C ASN A 38 -9.82 0.42 11.63
N MET A 39 -8.68 -0.16 11.99
CA MET A 39 -8.04 -1.21 11.24
C MET A 39 -7.60 -2.32 12.19
N THR A 40 -7.87 -3.57 11.86
CA THR A 40 -7.36 -4.72 12.61
C THR A 40 -6.45 -5.54 11.71
N ILE A 41 -5.20 -5.72 12.11
CA ILE A 41 -4.24 -6.63 11.49
C ILE A 41 -4.13 -7.87 12.38
N THR A 42 -4.47 -9.03 11.82
CA THR A 42 -4.66 -10.25 12.61
C THR A 42 -3.34 -10.88 13.04
N THR A 43 -2.48 -11.13 12.06
CA THR A 43 -1.14 -11.72 12.23
C THR A 43 -0.27 -11.25 11.07
N VAL A 44 1.03 -11.10 11.33
CA VAL A 44 2.04 -10.97 10.28
C VAL A 44 2.83 -12.28 10.23
N ASP A 45 2.93 -12.88 9.05
CA ASP A 45 3.63 -14.13 8.87
C ASP A 45 5.16 -13.96 8.73
N ALA A 46 5.87 -15.08 8.53
CA ALA A 46 7.32 -15.08 8.42
C ALA A 46 7.87 -14.35 7.18
N ASN A 47 7.08 -14.25 6.11
CA ASN A 47 7.41 -13.50 4.90
C ASN A 47 7.12 -12.00 5.06
N GLY A 48 6.40 -11.64 6.13
CA GLY A 48 5.95 -10.28 6.38
C GLY A 48 4.56 -10.01 5.83
N ASP A 49 3.87 -11.01 5.27
CA ASP A 49 2.54 -10.86 4.71
C ASP A 49 1.49 -10.84 5.82
N PHE A 50 0.43 -10.07 5.62
CA PHE A 50 -0.65 -9.92 6.58
C PHE A 50 -1.99 -9.64 5.91
N THR A 51 -3.05 -10.02 6.61
CA THR A 51 -4.44 -9.73 6.28
C THR A 51 -5.15 -9.09 7.45
N GLY A 52 -6.25 -8.41 7.15
CA GLY A 52 -7.03 -7.75 8.17
C GLY A 52 -8.37 -7.22 7.67
N ALA A 53 -8.96 -6.40 8.52
CA ALA A 53 -10.20 -5.70 8.24
C ALA A 53 -10.03 -4.20 8.46
N TYR A 54 -10.64 -3.41 7.59
CA TYR A 54 -10.67 -1.96 7.66
C TYR A 54 -12.12 -1.48 7.76
N TRP A 55 -12.38 -0.64 8.76
CA TRP A 55 -13.65 0.05 8.93
C TRP A 55 -13.42 1.56 8.87
N THR A 56 -13.89 2.19 7.80
CA THR A 56 -13.70 3.63 7.60
C THR A 56 -14.76 4.44 8.32
N ALA A 57 -14.38 5.56 8.93
CA ALA A 57 -15.33 6.53 9.48
C ALA A 57 -15.86 7.51 8.42
N VAL A 58 -15.24 7.54 7.24
CA VAL A 58 -15.56 8.49 6.15
C VAL A 58 -15.72 7.77 4.81
N SER A 59 -16.59 8.29 3.96
CA SER A 59 -16.80 7.79 2.60
C SER A 59 -17.11 8.95 1.66
N ALA A 60 -16.56 8.88 0.44
CA ALA A 60 -16.91 9.81 -0.64
C ALA A 60 -18.12 9.34 -1.45
N THR A 61 -18.74 8.22 -1.08
CA THR A 61 -19.90 7.64 -1.74
C THR A 61 -21.10 7.65 -0.79
N PRO A 62 -22.34 7.79 -1.29
CA PRO A 62 -23.54 7.76 -0.46
C PRO A 62 -23.93 6.34 0.00
N LYS A 63 -23.16 5.32 -0.41
CA LYS A 63 -23.41 3.93 -0.02
C LYS A 63 -23.08 3.74 1.45
N GLU A 64 -23.81 2.81 2.07
CA GLU A 64 -23.55 2.41 3.45
C GLU A 64 -22.12 1.87 3.57
N ILE A 65 -21.43 2.26 4.64
CA ILE A 65 -20.06 1.85 4.90
C ILE A 65 -20.10 0.40 5.40
N GLU A 66 -19.30 -0.43 4.77
CA GLU A 66 -19.10 -1.83 5.16
C GLU A 66 -17.65 -2.08 5.55
N VAL A 67 -17.45 -3.02 6.47
CA VAL A 67 -16.11 -3.53 6.79
C VAL A 67 -15.51 -4.14 5.53
N SER A 68 -14.29 -3.72 5.23
CA SER A 68 -13.60 -4.04 3.98
C SER A 68 -12.31 -4.82 4.26
N PRO A 69 -12.02 -5.90 3.51
CA PRO A 69 -10.80 -6.64 3.70
C PRO A 69 -9.58 -5.82 3.29
N LEU A 70 -8.46 -6.06 3.99
CA LEU A 70 -7.16 -5.55 3.60
C LEU A 70 -6.14 -6.68 3.50
N LEU A 71 -5.20 -6.51 2.59
CA LEU A 71 -4.04 -7.38 2.40
C LEU A 71 -2.81 -6.50 2.25
N GLY A 72 -1.76 -6.82 2.98
CA GLY A 72 -0.53 -6.05 2.98
C GLY A 72 0.66 -6.86 3.41
N SER A 73 1.82 -6.24 3.37
CA SER A 73 3.04 -6.89 3.75
C SER A 73 4.05 -5.88 4.29
N GLN A 74 4.90 -6.32 5.22
CA GLN A 74 5.95 -5.53 5.84
C GLN A 74 7.35 -6.05 5.53
N HIS A 75 8.30 -5.14 5.47
CA HIS A 75 9.68 -5.47 5.17
C HIS A 75 10.35 -6.20 6.33
N LEU A 76 10.98 -7.34 6.04
CA LEU A 76 11.88 -8.09 6.93
C LEU A 76 11.40 -8.12 8.40
N PRO A 77 10.26 -8.78 8.66
CA PRO A 77 9.54 -8.69 9.92
C PRO A 77 10.36 -9.04 11.15
N ASN A 78 11.52 -9.71 11.02
CA ASN A 78 12.38 -10.14 12.13
C ASN A 78 13.77 -9.50 12.15
N GLN A 79 14.07 -8.59 11.20
CA GLN A 79 15.38 -7.92 11.13
C GLN A 79 15.25 -6.42 11.40
N LEU A 80 14.11 -5.82 11.09
CA LEU A 80 13.87 -4.39 11.29
C LEU A 80 13.01 -4.16 12.53
N ASN A 81 13.46 -3.24 13.39
CA ASN A 81 12.70 -2.82 14.57
C ASN A 81 11.53 -1.90 14.20
N GLN A 82 11.62 -1.18 13.08
CA GLN A 82 10.66 -0.18 12.64
C GLN A 82 10.39 -0.34 11.12
N PRO A 83 9.75 -1.44 10.71
CA PRO A 83 9.69 -1.84 9.30
C PRO A 83 8.82 -0.89 8.47
N THR A 84 9.19 -0.71 7.20
CA THR A 84 8.27 -0.17 6.20
C THR A 84 7.23 -1.24 5.83
N PHE A 85 6.04 -0.80 5.42
CA PHE A 85 4.97 -1.67 5.03
C PHE A 85 4.10 -1.03 3.97
N GLY A 86 3.30 -1.84 3.29
CA GLY A 86 2.24 -1.39 2.41
C GLY A 86 1.07 -2.34 2.45
N PHE A 87 -0.13 -1.82 2.28
CA PHE A 87 -1.35 -2.62 2.24
C PHE A 87 -2.39 -2.03 1.32
N THR A 88 -3.26 -2.88 0.82
CA THR A 88 -4.36 -2.54 -0.09
C THR A 88 -5.68 -2.85 0.61
N VAL A 89 -6.58 -1.87 0.65
CA VAL A 89 -7.96 -2.03 1.09
C VAL A 89 -8.85 -2.20 -0.14
N HIS A 90 -9.58 -3.30 -0.19
CA HIS A 90 -10.59 -3.58 -1.19
C HIS A 90 -11.96 -3.21 -0.62
N TRP A 91 -12.49 -2.06 -1.03
CA TRP A 91 -13.73 -1.53 -0.45
C TRP A 91 -14.94 -2.38 -0.83
N SER A 92 -15.55 -3.07 0.14
CA SER A 92 -16.71 -3.95 -0.10
C SER A 92 -17.94 -3.20 -0.64
N PHE A 93 -18.07 -1.93 -0.24
CA PHE A 93 -19.22 -1.10 -0.59
C PHE A 93 -18.99 -0.23 -1.84
N SER A 94 -17.82 -0.23 -2.49
CA SER A 94 -17.56 0.65 -3.65
C SER A 94 -16.63 0.02 -4.69
N ASP A 95 -16.61 0.59 -5.89
CA ASP A 95 -15.63 0.20 -6.93
C ASP A 95 -14.35 1.01 -6.82
N SER A 96 -13.82 1.07 -5.61
CA SER A 96 -12.57 1.76 -5.37
C SER A 96 -11.62 0.88 -4.60
N ILE A 97 -10.34 1.19 -4.75
CA ILE A 97 -9.27 0.57 -3.99
C ILE A 97 -8.46 1.68 -3.34
N THR A 98 -7.95 1.44 -2.15
CA THR A 98 -6.99 2.35 -1.52
C THR A 98 -5.75 1.58 -1.16
N VAL A 99 -4.60 2.10 -1.57
CA VAL A 99 -3.31 1.59 -1.10
C VAL A 99 -2.75 2.54 -0.06
N PHE A 100 -2.11 1.96 0.95
CA PHE A 100 -1.36 2.64 1.96
C PHE A 100 0.08 2.18 1.89
N THR A 101 1.02 3.09 2.11
CA THR A 101 2.41 2.76 2.40
C THR A 101 2.90 3.59 3.56
N GLY A 102 3.75 3.03 4.39
CA GLY A 102 4.17 3.68 5.63
C GLY A 102 5.27 2.93 6.35
N GLN A 103 5.52 3.37 7.58
CA GLN A 103 6.50 2.77 8.47
C GLN A 103 5.96 2.75 9.89
N CYS A 104 6.26 1.67 10.60
CA CYS A 104 5.87 1.44 11.99
C CYS A 104 6.99 2.00 12.89
N PHE A 105 6.66 2.89 13.81
CA PHE A 105 7.62 3.46 14.75
C PHE A 105 7.26 3.16 16.19
N VAL A 106 8.27 3.08 17.05
CA VAL A 106 8.10 3.23 18.49
C VAL A 106 8.58 4.63 18.85
N ASP A 107 7.71 5.46 19.41
CA ASP A 107 8.07 6.82 19.82
C ASP A 107 8.87 6.87 21.13
N ASP A 108 9.27 8.08 21.52
CA ASP A 108 10.08 8.33 22.72
C ASP A 108 9.37 7.88 24.02
N ASP A 109 8.03 7.77 24.01
CA ASP A 109 7.21 7.27 25.12
C ASP A 109 7.00 5.74 25.07
N GLY A 110 7.59 5.07 24.09
CA GLY A 110 7.43 3.63 23.87
C GLY A 110 6.10 3.25 23.21
N LYS A 111 5.33 4.21 22.71
CA LYS A 111 4.05 3.97 22.03
C LYS A 111 4.29 3.71 20.55
N GLU A 112 3.56 2.75 20.00
CA GLU A 112 3.64 2.41 18.59
C GLU A 112 2.79 3.35 17.74
N VAL A 113 3.35 3.81 16.61
CA VAL A 113 2.69 4.75 15.69
C VAL A 113 2.95 4.33 14.25
N LEU A 114 1.88 4.24 13.47
CA LEU A 114 1.97 4.08 12.02
C LEU A 114 1.96 5.44 11.33
N LYS A 115 3.01 5.74 10.55
CA LYS A 115 3.02 6.92 9.67
C LYS A 115 2.83 6.46 8.24
N THR A 116 1.71 6.85 7.63
CA THR A 116 1.30 6.38 6.31
C THR A 116 0.99 7.52 5.36
N MET A 117 1.09 7.22 4.08
CA MET A 117 0.44 7.93 2.99
C MET A 117 -0.46 6.96 2.25
N TRP A 118 -1.41 7.50 1.48
CA TRP A 118 -2.37 6.68 0.76
C TRP A 118 -2.69 7.23 -0.62
N LEU A 119 -3.16 6.36 -1.50
CA LEU A 119 -3.78 6.72 -2.77
C LEU A 119 -5.09 5.95 -2.88
N LEU A 120 -6.19 6.66 -3.12
CA LEU A 120 -7.49 6.07 -3.38
C LEU A 120 -7.78 6.18 -4.88
N ARG A 121 -8.01 5.03 -5.51
CA ARG A 121 -8.43 4.96 -6.91
C ARG A 121 -9.90 4.62 -7.01
N SER A 122 -10.68 5.56 -7.55
CA SER A 122 -12.07 5.33 -7.94
C SER A 122 -12.13 4.72 -9.33
N ARG A 123 -13.06 3.78 -9.56
CA ARG A 123 -13.35 3.31 -10.91
C ARG A 123 -13.94 4.42 -11.76
N VAL A 124 -13.47 4.51 -13.01
CA VAL A 124 -14.06 5.36 -14.05
C VAL A 124 -14.44 4.53 -15.28
N GLU A 125 -15.44 4.96 -16.02
CA GLU A 125 -15.96 4.18 -17.17
C GLU A 125 -15.05 4.24 -18.40
N SER A 126 -14.12 5.19 -18.48
CA SER A 126 -13.19 5.28 -19.61
C SER A 126 -11.89 5.96 -19.22
N ILE A 127 -10.83 5.67 -19.98
CA ILE A 127 -9.51 6.29 -19.83
C ILE A 127 -9.55 7.82 -19.96
N LYS A 128 -10.54 8.38 -20.67
CA LYS A 128 -10.75 9.83 -20.77
C LYS A 128 -11.07 10.49 -19.42
N SER A 129 -11.56 9.73 -18.45
CA SER A 129 -11.83 10.18 -17.09
C SER A 129 -10.77 9.74 -16.08
N ASP A 130 -9.68 9.11 -16.53
CA ASP A 130 -8.60 8.61 -15.67
C ASP A 130 -7.96 9.71 -14.83
N TRP A 131 -7.78 10.90 -15.42
CA TRP A 131 -7.11 12.05 -14.82
C TRP A 131 -7.66 12.48 -13.45
N LYS A 132 -8.94 12.20 -13.14
CA LYS A 132 -9.62 12.58 -11.89
C LYS A 132 -9.87 11.41 -10.94
N ALA A 133 -9.41 10.22 -11.30
CA ALA A 133 -9.82 8.99 -10.66
C ALA A 133 -9.01 8.67 -9.39
N THR A 134 -7.80 9.23 -9.25
CA THR A 134 -6.93 9.01 -8.09
C THR A 134 -6.98 10.21 -7.14
N ARG A 135 -7.23 9.95 -5.85
CA ARG A 135 -7.13 10.92 -4.75
C ARG A 135 -5.93 10.59 -3.88
N SER A 136 -5.30 11.61 -3.33
CA SER A 136 -4.18 11.53 -2.38
C SER A 136 -4.48 12.41 -1.14
N PRO A 137 -3.75 12.26 -0.03
CA PRO A 137 -3.81 13.21 1.07
C PRO A 137 -3.50 14.61 0.55
N ALA A 138 -4.33 15.59 0.92
CA ALA A 138 -4.01 16.99 0.65
C ALA A 138 -2.75 17.37 1.45
N ILE A 139 -1.66 17.74 0.76
CA ILE A 139 -0.57 18.48 1.39
C ILE A 139 -1.06 19.92 1.48
N GLY A 140 -1.67 20.28 2.61
CA GLY A 140 -2.27 21.59 2.80
C GLY A 140 -2.13 22.08 4.23
N HIS A 141 -1.27 23.08 4.39
CA HIS A 141 -1.33 24.03 5.51
C HIS A 141 -2.78 24.44 5.76
N THR A 142 -3.21 24.40 7.01
CA THR A 142 -4.47 24.96 7.45
C THR A 142 -4.49 26.47 7.16
N SER A 143 -5.30 26.89 6.20
CA SER A 143 -5.96 28.19 6.27
C SER A 143 -7.25 28.17 5.45
N HIS A 144 -8.35 28.35 6.19
CA HIS A 144 -9.66 28.83 5.76
C HIS A 144 -10.55 27.98 4.84
N CYS A 145 -11.71 27.65 5.41
CA CYS A 145 -12.91 27.18 4.72
C CYS A 145 -13.43 28.16 3.66
N LEU A 146 -14.00 27.61 2.57
CA LEU A 146 -15.30 27.94 1.93
C LEU A 146 -15.37 27.14 0.61
N GLY A 147 -16.52 26.62 0.14
CA GLY A 147 -17.88 26.91 0.54
C GLY A 147 -18.88 25.83 0.12
N LYS A 148 -20.13 26.09 0.54
CA LYS A 148 -21.34 25.34 0.19
C LYS A 148 -21.61 25.37 -1.31
N LEU A 149 -22.06 24.24 -1.87
CA LEU A 149 -23.02 24.21 -2.98
C LEU A 149 -24.03 23.08 -2.75
N GLY A 150 -25.31 23.42 -2.88
CA GLY A 150 -26.44 22.51 -2.73
C GLY A 150 -26.68 21.66 -3.98
N TRP A 151 -27.41 20.55 -3.80
CA TRP A 151 -27.69 19.58 -4.86
C TRP A 151 -29.20 19.37 -5.04
N ARG A 152 -29.65 19.56 -6.28
CA ARG A 152 -30.98 19.22 -6.80
C ARG A 152 -30.90 17.87 -7.49
N VAL A 153 -31.88 17.00 -7.24
CA VAL A 153 -32.00 15.65 -7.82
C VAL A 153 -32.64 15.74 -9.20
N GLU A 154 -31.99 15.15 -10.21
CA GLU A 154 -32.66 14.66 -11.42
C GLU A 154 -32.47 13.15 -11.49
N ARG A 155 -33.60 12.43 -11.47
CA ARG A 155 -33.70 11.00 -11.75
C ARG A 155 -34.12 10.86 -13.20
N GLU A 156 -33.36 10.10 -13.98
CA GLU A 156 -33.92 9.34 -15.08
C GLU A 156 -33.51 7.87 -14.94
N LEU A 157 -34.52 7.00 -14.93
CA LEU A 157 -34.40 5.55 -14.98
C LEU A 157 -34.30 5.15 -16.45
N TRP A 158 -33.20 4.49 -16.81
CA TRP A 158 -33.15 3.68 -18.03
C TRP A 158 -33.01 2.22 -17.61
N PHE A 159 -34.04 1.42 -17.90
CA PHE A 159 -33.92 -0.03 -17.94
C PHE A 159 -33.35 -0.41 -19.31
N SER A 160 -32.22 -1.10 -19.32
CA SER A 160 -31.75 -1.85 -20.49
C SER A 160 -31.59 -3.31 -20.06
N THR A 161 -32.34 -4.19 -20.69
CA THR A 161 -32.10 -5.63 -20.69
C THR A 161 -30.94 -5.92 -21.64
N ALA A 162 -29.75 -6.18 -21.11
CA ALA A 162 -28.61 -6.63 -21.90
C ALA A 162 -28.46 -8.15 -21.74
N GLN A 163 -28.52 -8.86 -22.87
CA GLN A 163 -28.05 -10.24 -22.98
C GLN A 163 -26.54 -10.28 -22.74
N ALA A 164 -26.08 -11.25 -21.94
CA ALA A 164 -24.68 -11.46 -21.61
C ALA A 164 -23.88 -11.94 -22.83
N THR A 165 -23.30 -11.01 -23.59
CA THR A 165 -22.17 -11.30 -24.48
C THR A 165 -20.92 -11.52 -23.64
N HIS A 166 -20.15 -12.57 -23.94
CA HIS A 166 -18.82 -12.83 -23.38
C HIS A 166 -17.93 -11.59 -23.58
N MET A 167 -17.82 -10.77 -22.53
CA MET A 167 -17.12 -9.50 -22.56
C MET A 167 -15.68 -9.76 -22.13
N THR A 168 -14.71 -9.39 -22.95
CA THR A 168 -13.28 -9.49 -22.61
C THR A 168 -13.03 -8.68 -21.35
N GLN A 169 -12.78 -9.43 -20.29
CA GLN A 169 -12.56 -8.95 -18.94
C GLN A 169 -11.06 -8.76 -18.77
N CYS A 170 -10.62 -7.60 -18.28
CA CYS A 170 -9.19 -7.41 -18.04
C CYS A 170 -8.72 -8.29 -16.89
N ASP A 171 -8.01 -9.37 -17.22
CA ASP A 171 -7.36 -10.29 -16.29
C ASP A 171 -5.89 -9.87 -16.15
N LEU A 172 -5.47 -9.53 -14.93
CA LEU A 172 -4.10 -9.07 -14.69
C LEU A 172 -3.05 -10.20 -14.81
N LYS A 173 -3.47 -11.46 -14.89
CA LYS A 173 -2.55 -12.60 -14.95
C LYS A 173 -1.68 -12.56 -16.20
N GLY A 174 -0.37 -12.66 -16.00
CA GLY A 174 0.61 -12.70 -17.09
C GLY A 174 1.83 -11.82 -16.83
N LEU A 175 2.58 -11.57 -17.90
CA LEU A 175 3.77 -10.73 -17.89
C LEU A 175 3.43 -9.34 -18.43
N LEU A 176 3.71 -8.31 -17.65
CA LEU A 176 3.50 -6.92 -17.98
C LEU A 176 4.80 -6.14 -17.94
N ARG A 177 4.89 -5.09 -18.76
CA ARG A 177 6.04 -4.17 -18.80
C ARG A 177 5.56 -2.74 -18.66
N ASN A 178 6.30 -1.94 -17.89
CA ASN A 178 6.04 -0.50 -17.81
C ASN A 178 6.87 0.32 -18.80
N GLU A 179 6.61 1.63 -18.84
CA GLU A 179 7.29 2.61 -19.70
C GLU A 179 8.79 2.74 -19.44
N LEU A 180 9.26 2.39 -18.24
CA LEU A 180 10.67 2.40 -17.87
C LEU A 180 11.38 1.10 -18.28
N GLY A 181 10.62 0.09 -18.70
CA GLY A 181 11.13 -1.22 -19.09
C GLY A 181 11.19 -2.25 -17.97
N SER A 182 10.69 -1.93 -16.77
CA SER A 182 10.51 -2.84 -15.64
C SER A 182 9.41 -3.85 -15.93
N ASN A 183 9.60 -5.08 -15.45
CA ASN A 183 8.68 -6.19 -15.69
C ASN A 183 7.93 -6.57 -14.40
N MET A 184 6.67 -6.97 -14.57
CA MET A 184 5.81 -7.48 -13.53
C MET A 184 5.17 -8.78 -14.00
N THR A 185 5.34 -9.86 -13.23
CA THR A 185 4.71 -11.15 -13.53
C THR A 185 3.67 -11.44 -12.46
N ILE A 186 2.41 -11.59 -12.86
CA ILE A 186 1.30 -12.01 -11.97
C ILE A 186 1.02 -13.49 -12.24
N LEU A 187 1.25 -14.33 -11.23
CA LEU A 187 1.26 -15.78 -11.37
C LEU A 187 -0.11 -16.40 -11.09
N ALA A 188 -0.77 -15.94 -10.03
CA ALA A 188 -2.02 -16.51 -9.55
C ALA A 188 -2.99 -15.39 -9.14
N MET A 189 -4.27 -15.61 -9.43
CA MET A 189 -5.37 -14.79 -8.95
C MET A 189 -6.46 -15.71 -8.39
N ASN A 190 -6.97 -15.40 -7.20
CA ASN A 190 -8.06 -16.16 -6.60
C ASN A 190 -9.43 -15.55 -6.94
N THR A 191 -10.51 -16.21 -6.53
CA THR A 191 -11.88 -15.75 -6.78
C THR A 191 -12.22 -14.41 -6.09
N ALA A 192 -11.52 -14.06 -5.02
CA ALA A 192 -11.64 -12.77 -4.34
C ALA A 192 -10.86 -11.64 -5.07
N GLY A 193 -10.16 -11.95 -6.16
CA GLY A 193 -9.34 -10.99 -6.90
C GLY A 193 -7.96 -10.74 -6.28
N THR A 194 -7.59 -11.44 -5.21
CA THR A 194 -6.23 -11.39 -4.66
C THR A 194 -5.26 -12.05 -5.62
N PHE A 195 -4.09 -11.44 -5.81
CA PHE A 195 -3.03 -11.98 -6.66
C PHE A 195 -1.64 -11.82 -6.04
N SER A 196 -0.72 -12.66 -6.50
CA SER A 196 0.70 -12.60 -6.14
C SER A 196 1.59 -12.78 -7.37
N GLY A 197 2.84 -12.38 -7.22
CA GLY A 197 3.80 -12.43 -8.31
C GLY A 197 5.15 -11.83 -7.96
N PHE A 198 5.85 -11.38 -9.00
CA PHE A 198 7.18 -10.80 -8.89
C PHE A 198 7.31 -9.53 -9.71
N TYR A 199 8.07 -8.59 -9.20
CA TYR A 199 8.41 -7.34 -9.84
C TYR A 199 9.92 -7.24 -10.01
N HIS A 200 10.38 -6.99 -11.23
CA HIS A 200 11.77 -6.75 -11.55
C HIS A 200 11.92 -5.36 -12.15
N THR A 201 12.43 -4.43 -11.34
CA THR A 201 12.68 -3.05 -11.77
C THR A 201 13.97 -2.94 -12.57
N VAL A 202 14.05 -1.99 -13.49
CA VAL A 202 15.31 -1.62 -14.16
C VAL A 202 15.87 -0.28 -13.65
N VAL A 203 15.16 0.36 -12.71
CA VAL A 203 15.53 1.62 -12.09
C VAL A 203 15.54 1.48 -10.58
N ALA A 204 16.52 2.13 -9.94
CA ALA A 204 16.61 2.23 -8.49
C ALA A 204 17.33 3.54 -8.10
N ALA A 205 16.99 4.09 -6.95
CA ALA A 205 17.69 5.25 -6.37
C ALA A 205 18.87 4.84 -5.47
N THR A 206 19.26 3.57 -5.52
CA THR A 206 20.35 2.97 -4.75
C THR A 206 21.35 2.32 -5.69
N ASN A 207 22.61 2.24 -5.25
CA ASN A 207 23.68 1.54 -5.97
C ASN A 207 23.73 0.04 -5.65
N LYS A 208 22.81 -0.47 -4.82
CA LYS A 208 22.69 -1.91 -4.53
C LYS A 208 22.28 -2.65 -5.80
N GLN A 209 22.71 -3.91 -5.92
CA GLN A 209 22.29 -4.78 -7.01
C GLN A 209 20.77 -4.95 -6.96
N ILE A 210 20.10 -4.68 -8.08
CA ILE A 210 18.66 -4.88 -8.19
C ILE A 210 18.36 -6.37 -8.16
N LEU A 211 17.37 -6.73 -7.34
CA LEU A 211 16.86 -8.08 -7.19
C LEU A 211 15.38 -8.11 -7.52
N GLU A 212 14.94 -9.20 -8.14
CA GLU A 212 13.52 -9.49 -8.28
C GLU A 212 12.86 -9.53 -6.89
N SER A 213 11.67 -8.95 -6.81
CA SER A 213 11.01 -8.66 -5.54
C SER A 213 9.56 -9.16 -5.54
N PRO A 214 9.08 -9.80 -4.46
CA PRO A 214 7.73 -10.29 -4.40
C PRO A 214 6.72 -9.14 -4.40
N LEU A 215 5.59 -9.37 -5.05
CA LEU A 215 4.44 -8.49 -5.01
C LEU A 215 3.17 -9.24 -4.62
N GLN A 216 2.26 -8.50 -4.04
CA GLN A 216 0.92 -8.98 -3.73
C GLN A 216 -0.10 -7.85 -3.87
N GLY A 217 -1.31 -8.20 -4.29
CA GLY A 217 -2.32 -7.19 -4.56
C GLY A 217 -3.72 -7.77 -4.65
N ILE A 218 -4.66 -6.87 -4.92
CA ILE A 218 -6.07 -7.18 -5.10
C ILE A 218 -6.57 -6.42 -6.33
N GLN A 219 -7.36 -7.11 -7.14
CA GLN A 219 -8.16 -6.55 -8.22
C GLN A 219 -9.64 -6.58 -7.80
N GLN A 220 -10.38 -5.51 -8.06
CA GLN A 220 -11.83 -5.49 -7.85
C GLN A 220 -12.47 -6.61 -8.68
N HIS A 221 -13.34 -7.41 -8.04
CA HIS A 221 -13.91 -8.59 -8.68
C HIS A 221 -14.54 -8.24 -10.04
N PRO A 222 -14.10 -8.88 -11.14
CA PRO A 222 -14.34 -8.33 -12.45
C PRO A 222 -15.70 -8.72 -13.05
N SER A 223 -16.55 -9.48 -12.35
CA SER A 223 -17.83 -10.01 -12.86
C SER A 223 -18.97 -8.97 -12.84
N ALA A 224 -18.75 -7.89 -13.60
CA ALA A 224 -19.77 -7.00 -14.20
C ALA A 224 -19.12 -5.82 -14.96
N LYS A 225 -17.80 -5.61 -14.86
CA LYS A 225 -17.17 -4.31 -15.12
C LYS A 225 -15.98 -4.42 -16.06
N LYS A 226 -16.07 -3.70 -17.19
CA LYS A 226 -15.07 -3.69 -18.26
C LYS A 226 -13.67 -3.22 -17.82
N HIS A 227 -13.60 -2.40 -16.77
CA HIS A 227 -12.38 -1.73 -16.34
C HIS A 227 -12.21 -1.81 -14.81
N PRO A 228 -11.70 -2.93 -14.27
CA PRO A 228 -11.53 -3.13 -12.83
C PRO A 228 -10.37 -2.28 -12.27
N THR A 229 -10.57 -1.74 -11.06
CA THR A 229 -9.48 -1.15 -10.28
C THR A 229 -8.60 -2.23 -9.68
N PHE A 230 -7.33 -1.92 -9.45
CA PHE A 230 -6.40 -2.80 -8.74
C PHE A 230 -5.50 -2.00 -7.80
N GLY A 231 -4.93 -2.69 -6.83
CA GLY A 231 -3.83 -2.18 -6.02
C GLY A 231 -2.88 -3.31 -5.65
N PHE A 232 -1.59 -3.04 -5.59
CA PHE A 232 -0.58 -4.00 -5.16
C PHE A 232 0.59 -3.33 -4.45
N THR A 233 1.31 -4.11 -3.66
CA THR A 233 2.51 -3.69 -2.93
C THR A 233 3.69 -4.57 -3.35
N VAL A 234 4.86 -3.96 -3.52
CA VAL A 234 6.14 -4.65 -3.78
C VAL A 234 7.06 -4.40 -2.60
N GLN A 235 7.69 -5.47 -2.12
CA GLN A 235 8.73 -5.41 -1.10
C GLN A 235 10.11 -5.59 -1.72
N TRP A 236 10.92 -4.54 -1.75
CA TRP A 236 12.19 -4.57 -2.46
C TRP A 236 13.24 -5.45 -1.78
N GLN A 237 13.62 -6.57 -2.36
CA GLN A 237 14.64 -7.48 -1.80
C GLN A 237 16.05 -6.85 -1.72
N PHE A 238 16.25 -5.68 -2.31
CA PHE A 238 17.52 -4.97 -2.34
C PHE A 238 17.49 -3.63 -1.57
N SER A 239 16.39 -3.24 -0.94
CA SER A 239 16.30 -2.01 -0.14
C SER A 239 15.20 -2.10 0.91
N ASP A 240 15.38 -1.44 2.04
CA ASP A 240 14.39 -1.38 3.13
C ASP A 240 13.19 -0.47 2.80
N SER A 241 12.79 -0.40 1.53
CA SER A 241 11.70 0.44 1.06
C SER A 241 10.53 -0.41 0.54
N THR A 242 9.35 0.17 0.58
CA THR A 242 8.12 -0.47 0.11
C THR A 242 7.42 0.43 -0.88
N ILE A 243 6.96 -0.12 -2.00
CA ILE A 243 6.18 0.63 -2.99
C ILE A 243 4.79 0.04 -3.11
N ALA A 244 3.79 0.91 -3.18
CA ALA A 244 2.40 0.54 -3.41
C ALA A 244 1.90 1.23 -4.67
N PHE A 245 1.27 0.47 -5.56
CA PHE A 245 0.65 0.92 -6.80
C PHE A 245 -0.86 0.82 -6.68
N VAL A 246 -1.58 1.82 -7.17
CA VAL A 246 -3.03 1.77 -7.35
C VAL A 246 -3.39 2.25 -8.74
N GLY A 247 -4.36 1.59 -9.37
CA GLY A 247 -4.67 1.86 -10.75
C GLY A 247 -5.94 1.21 -11.24
N GLN A 248 -6.13 1.26 -12.55
CA GLN A 248 -7.25 0.65 -13.22
C GLN A 248 -6.79 0.03 -14.53
N CYS A 249 -7.29 -1.16 -14.83
CA CYS A 249 -7.09 -1.74 -16.13
C CYS A 249 -8.13 -1.22 -17.12
N PHE A 250 -7.67 -0.67 -18.23
CA PHE A 250 -8.48 -0.23 -19.36
C PHE A 250 -8.36 -1.20 -20.52
N VAL A 251 -9.49 -1.40 -21.21
CA VAL A 251 -9.60 -2.22 -22.43
C VAL A 251 -10.13 -1.32 -23.54
N ASP A 252 -9.35 -1.09 -24.58
CA ASP A 252 -9.76 -0.23 -25.69
C ASP A 252 -10.80 -0.92 -26.60
N HIS A 253 -11.21 -0.25 -27.68
CA HIS A 253 -12.16 -0.80 -28.64
C HIS A 253 -11.57 -1.95 -29.49
N CYS A 254 -10.24 -2.08 -29.54
CA CYS A 254 -9.52 -3.17 -30.20
C CYS A 254 -9.26 -4.36 -29.27
N GLY A 255 -9.65 -4.26 -27.98
CA GLY A 255 -9.37 -5.28 -26.98
C GLY A 255 -7.95 -5.21 -26.42
N LYS A 256 -7.20 -4.14 -26.68
CA LYS A 256 -5.88 -3.93 -26.07
C LYS A 256 -6.05 -3.49 -24.63
N GLU A 257 -5.33 -4.14 -23.74
CA GLU A 257 -5.35 -3.88 -22.31
C GLU A 257 -4.19 -2.96 -21.91
N THR A 258 -4.46 -2.03 -21.00
CA THR A 258 -3.46 -1.09 -20.46
C THR A 258 -3.79 -0.79 -19.01
N LEU A 259 -2.80 -0.89 -18.14
CA LEU A 259 -2.94 -0.59 -16.72
C LEU A 259 -2.38 0.81 -16.47
N GLU A 260 -3.26 1.75 -16.16
CA GLU A 260 -2.88 3.09 -15.71
C GLU A 260 -2.75 3.08 -14.19
N SER A 261 -1.61 3.51 -13.67
CA SER A 261 -1.34 3.46 -12.23
C SER A 261 -0.63 4.70 -11.69
N THR A 262 -0.87 4.95 -10.42
CA THR A 262 -0.14 5.90 -9.57
C THR A 262 0.47 5.10 -8.43
N TRP A 263 1.68 5.46 -8.00
CA TRP A 263 2.39 4.75 -6.94
C TRP A 263 2.91 5.67 -5.87
N LEU A 264 3.07 5.12 -4.66
CA LEU A 264 3.80 5.69 -3.54
C LEU A 264 4.93 4.76 -3.16
N LEU A 265 6.16 5.28 -3.16
CA LEU A 265 7.33 4.61 -2.60
C LEU A 265 7.60 5.19 -1.21
N ARG A 266 7.75 4.32 -0.21
CA ARG A 266 8.14 4.67 1.15
C ARG A 266 9.55 4.16 1.43
N GLU A 267 10.49 5.08 1.62
CA GLU A 267 11.81 4.77 2.15
C GLU A 267 11.78 4.63 3.67
N GLU A 268 12.65 3.78 4.20
CA GLU A 268 12.90 3.70 5.64
C GLU A 268 13.59 4.97 6.15
N VAL A 269 13.15 5.44 7.30
CA VAL A 269 13.85 6.48 8.06
C VAL A 269 14.00 6.06 9.51
N LEU A 270 15.09 6.48 10.15
CA LEU A 270 15.41 6.09 11.52
C LEU A 270 14.44 6.67 12.56
N SER A 271 13.88 7.86 12.28
CA SER A 271 12.99 8.57 13.18
C SER A 271 11.69 8.97 12.50
N HIS A 272 10.59 8.90 13.25
CA HIS A 272 9.31 9.42 12.78
C HIS A 272 9.34 10.92 12.40
N LYS A 273 10.34 11.68 12.90
CA LYS A 273 10.55 13.12 12.61
C LYS A 273 11.07 13.32 11.19
N ASP A 274 11.71 12.31 10.62
CA ASP A 274 12.23 12.29 9.25
C ASP A 274 11.20 11.79 8.21
N THR A 275 9.98 11.51 8.64
CA THR A 275 8.91 10.98 7.75
C THR A 275 8.62 11.90 6.56
N TRP A 276 8.88 13.20 6.66
CA TRP A 276 8.57 14.20 5.63
C TRP A 276 9.33 13.99 4.31
N LYS A 277 10.54 13.42 4.34
CA LYS A 277 11.41 13.22 3.16
C LYS A 277 11.33 11.81 2.57
N ALA A 278 10.66 10.91 3.26
CA ALA A 278 10.63 9.48 2.94
C ALA A 278 9.69 9.05 1.79
N PRO A 279 8.56 9.75 1.49
CA PRO A 279 7.67 9.32 0.43
C PRO A 279 8.05 9.91 -0.94
N ARG A 280 7.91 9.10 -1.99
CA ARG A 280 7.93 9.54 -3.38
C ARG A 280 6.65 9.12 -4.07
N VAL A 281 6.21 9.90 -5.05
CA VAL A 281 5.00 9.65 -5.83
C VAL A 281 5.31 9.70 -7.32
N GLY A 282 4.64 8.87 -8.10
CA GLY A 282 4.71 8.93 -9.55
C GLY A 282 3.62 8.10 -10.20
N THR A 283 3.72 7.94 -11.52
CA THR A 283 2.80 7.18 -12.34
C THR A 283 3.54 6.11 -13.11
N SER A 284 2.85 5.03 -13.48
CA SER A 284 3.35 4.04 -14.42
C SER A 284 2.23 3.46 -15.26
N ILE A 285 2.55 3.14 -16.51
CA ILE A 285 1.64 2.54 -17.48
C ILE A 285 2.17 1.16 -17.82
N PHE A 286 1.40 0.12 -17.53
CA PHE A 286 1.79 -1.24 -17.86
C PHE A 286 1.02 -1.79 -19.06
N THR A 287 1.72 -2.54 -19.90
CA THR A 287 1.15 -3.27 -21.03
C THR A 287 1.58 -4.73 -20.99
N PHE A 288 0.71 -5.64 -21.40
CA PHE A 288 1.04 -7.07 -21.50
C PHE A 288 2.10 -7.33 -22.56
N ILE A 289 3.09 -8.13 -22.20
CA ILE A 289 4.05 -8.70 -23.14
C ILE A 289 3.42 -9.99 -23.69
N LYS A 290 3.24 -10.04 -25.00
CA LYS A 290 2.81 -11.25 -25.72
C LYS A 290 4.00 -12.13 -26.05
#